data_AF-A0A2H3CD43-F1
#
_entry.id   AF-A0A2H3CD43-F1
#
_cell.length_a   1.000
_cell.length_b   1.000
_cell.length_c   1.000
_cell.angle_alpha   90.00
_cell.angle_beta   90.00
_cell.angle_gamma   90.00
#
_symmetry.space_group_name_H-M   'P 1'
#
loop_
_entity.id
_entity.type
_entity.pdbx_description
1 polymer ?
#
loop_
_entity_poly.entity_id
_entity_poly.type
_entity_poly.pdbx_seq_one_letter_code
_entity_poly.pdbx_strand_id
1 'polypeptide(L)'
;IAVVCDLPTAHKTAGFGSHTHNLFCSRCKCHRKVHGLGTTDYQNWEYRTNDECREFATTYAYCSTKKGKKDVFKATGVCWSELLRLEYFDITRFVVVDVMHNLFLGLIKEHFE
;
A
#
# COMPACT_ATOMS: atom_id res chain seq x y z
N ILE A 1 15.88 2.48 -7.08
CA ILE A 1 15.26 1.14 -7.16
C ILE A 1 13.75 1.35 -7.16
N ALA A 2 13.01 0.67 -8.04
CA ALA A 2 11.55 0.70 -8.06
C ALA A 2 11.01 -0.74 -8.10
N VAL A 3 9.88 -0.98 -7.43
CA VAL A 3 9.13 -2.23 -7.46
C VAL A 3 8.04 -2.08 -8.51
N VAL A 4 8.19 -2.82 -9.61
CA VAL A 4 7.22 -2.88 -10.71
C VAL A 4 6.73 -4.32 -10.81
N CYS A 5 5.54 -4.58 -10.29
CA CYS A 5 4.91 -5.89 -10.25
C CYS A 5 3.39 -5.74 -10.30
N ASP A 6 2.68 -6.85 -10.49
CA ASP A 6 1.24 -6.90 -10.25
C ASP A 6 0.91 -6.48 -8.79
N LEU A 7 -0.30 -5.94 -8.59
CA LEU A 7 -0.70 -5.35 -7.31
C LEU A 7 -0.50 -6.29 -6.10
N PRO A 8 -0.87 -7.59 -6.17
CA PRO A 8 -0.64 -8.52 -5.07
C PRO A 8 0.84 -8.70 -4.71
N THR A 9 1.73 -8.82 -5.69
CA THR A 9 3.16 -8.99 -5.45
C THR A 9 3.79 -7.69 -4.97
N ALA A 10 3.43 -6.55 -5.59
CA ALA A 10 3.89 -5.23 -5.16
C ALA A 10 3.59 -4.99 -3.68
N HIS A 11 2.38 -5.32 -3.22
CA HIS A 11 2.00 -5.15 -1.82
C HIS A 11 2.75 -6.11 -0.90
N LYS A 12 2.90 -7.38 -1.26
CA LYS A 12 3.68 -8.34 -0.45
C LYS A 12 5.15 -7.95 -0.34
N THR A 13 5.76 -7.50 -1.44
CA THR A 13 7.17 -7.09 -1.49
C THR A 13 7.40 -5.82 -0.68
N ALA A 14 6.50 -4.85 -0.77
CA ALA A 14 6.62 -3.58 -0.06
C ALA A 14 6.16 -3.66 1.40
N GLY A 15 5.33 -4.63 1.77
CA GLY A 15 4.74 -4.74 3.10
C GLY A 15 3.39 -4.02 3.25
N PHE A 16 2.63 -3.84 2.17
CA PHE A 16 1.26 -3.30 2.22
C PHE A 16 0.21 -4.40 2.38
N GLY A 17 -0.96 -4.00 2.89
CA GLY A 17 -2.18 -4.80 2.93
C GLY A 17 -2.62 -5.26 1.55
N SER A 18 -3.25 -6.43 1.47
CA SER A 18 -3.86 -6.93 0.22
C SER A 18 -4.91 -5.94 -0.33
N HIS A 19 -5.28 -6.08 -1.60
CA HIS A 19 -6.42 -5.39 -2.23
C HIS A 19 -7.75 -5.63 -1.48
N THR A 20 -7.85 -6.68 -0.66
CA THR A 20 -9.01 -6.96 0.19
C THR A 20 -8.95 -6.30 1.58
N HIS A 21 -7.84 -5.64 1.93
CA HIS A 21 -7.68 -4.94 3.20
C HIS A 21 -8.56 -3.68 3.24
N ASN A 22 -8.87 -3.20 4.44
CA ASN A 22 -9.63 -1.97 4.60
C ASN A 22 -8.88 -0.75 4.06
N LEU A 23 -7.58 -0.68 4.37
CA LEU A 23 -6.63 0.23 3.74
C LEU A 23 -5.92 -0.53 2.63
N PHE A 24 -6.49 -0.48 1.43
CA PHE A 24 -6.06 -1.29 0.29
C PHE A 24 -5.03 -0.59 -0.59
N CYS A 25 -4.91 0.74 -0.51
CA CYS A 25 -4.01 1.51 -1.37
C CYS A 25 -2.62 1.70 -0.74
N SER A 26 -1.58 1.57 -1.56
CA SER A 26 -0.19 1.88 -1.21
C SER A 26 0.13 3.37 -1.21
N ARG A 27 -0.72 4.20 -1.83
CA ARG A 27 -0.50 5.64 -2.02
C ARG A 27 -1.38 6.52 -1.12
N CYS A 28 -2.66 6.20 -0.98
CA CYS A 28 -3.62 6.95 -0.18
C CYS A 28 -4.14 6.13 1.02
N LYS A 29 -4.83 6.82 1.93
CA LYS A 29 -5.47 6.23 3.12
C LYS A 29 -6.95 5.93 2.91
N CYS A 30 -7.39 5.78 1.66
CA CYS A 30 -8.77 5.42 1.36
C CYS A 30 -9.17 4.12 2.06
N HIS A 31 -10.23 4.21 2.82
CA HIS A 31 -10.83 3.10 3.54
C HIS A 31 -11.98 2.47 2.74
N ARG A 32 -11.84 1.18 2.40
CA ARG A 32 -12.80 0.43 1.57
C ARG A 32 -14.25 0.53 2.04
N LYS A 33 -14.48 0.52 3.36
CA LYS A 33 -15.85 0.60 3.92
C LYS A 33 -16.47 2.00 3.91
N VAL A 34 -15.64 3.04 3.80
CA VAL A 34 -16.07 4.44 3.91
C VAL A 34 -16.21 5.05 2.52
N HIS A 35 -15.19 4.88 1.69
CA HIS A 35 -15.13 5.47 0.36
C HIS A 35 -15.57 4.48 -0.73
N GLY A 36 -15.39 3.17 -0.51
CA GLY A 36 -15.53 2.16 -1.55
C GLY A 36 -14.24 2.00 -2.37
N LEU A 37 -14.36 1.34 -3.52
CA LEU A 37 -13.23 1.09 -4.44
C LEU A 37 -13.26 2.00 -5.68
N GLY A 38 -14.39 2.63 -5.99
CA GLY A 38 -14.60 3.44 -7.19
C GLY A 38 -14.54 4.95 -6.96
N THR A 39 -14.12 5.42 -5.78
CA THR A 39 -13.94 6.86 -5.56
C THR A 39 -12.83 7.37 -6.48
N THR A 40 -13.04 8.52 -7.09
CA THR A 40 -12.07 9.21 -7.96
C THR A 40 -11.74 10.63 -7.47
N ASP A 41 -12.15 10.98 -6.26
CA ASP A 41 -11.90 12.29 -5.63
C ASP A 41 -10.45 12.42 -5.13
N TYR A 42 -9.49 12.33 -6.05
CA TYR A 42 -8.06 12.37 -5.76
C TYR A 42 -7.60 13.73 -5.19
N GLN A 43 -8.40 14.79 -5.35
CA GLN A 43 -8.08 16.12 -4.83
C GLN A 43 -8.20 16.19 -3.31
N ASN A 44 -9.14 15.44 -2.73
CA ASN A 44 -9.41 15.45 -1.30
C ASN A 44 -8.87 14.20 -0.57
N TRP A 45 -8.08 13.35 -1.25
CA TRP A 45 -7.51 12.17 -0.62
C TRP A 45 -6.39 12.51 0.35
N GLU A 46 -6.44 11.84 1.50
CA GLU A 46 -5.30 11.80 2.39
C GLU A 46 -4.26 10.82 1.85
N TYR A 47 -3.05 11.31 1.63
CA TYR A 47 -1.93 10.52 1.13
C TYR A 47 -1.09 9.96 2.28
N ARG A 48 -0.51 8.78 2.05
CA ARG A 48 0.50 8.22 2.95
C ARG A 48 1.82 8.98 2.78
N THR A 49 2.56 9.16 3.86
CA THR A 49 3.94 9.64 3.81
C THR A 49 4.93 8.50 4.02
N ASN A 50 6.15 8.66 3.51
CA ASN A 50 7.22 7.67 3.70
C ASN A 50 7.55 7.49 5.19
N ASP A 51 7.62 8.60 5.93
CA ASP A 51 7.97 8.62 7.35
C ASP A 51 6.92 7.88 8.18
N GLU A 52 5.64 8.14 7.94
CA GLU A 52 4.53 7.43 8.59
C GLU A 52 4.58 5.92 8.28
N CYS A 53 4.81 5.54 7.02
CA CYS A 53 4.91 4.14 6.65
C CYS A 53 6.10 3.45 7.32
N ARG A 54 7.24 4.14 7.44
CA ARG A 54 8.42 3.63 8.14
C ARG A 54 8.17 3.48 9.63
N GLU A 55 7.47 4.43 10.26
CA GLU A 55 7.09 4.34 11.67
C GLU A 55 6.16 3.15 11.92
N PHE A 56 5.15 2.94 11.08
CA PHE A 56 4.24 1.79 11.20
C PHE A 56 4.94 0.46 10.96
N ALA A 57 5.79 0.38 9.93
CA ALA A 57 6.58 -0.81 9.66
C ALA A 57 7.54 -1.14 10.80
N THR A 58 8.16 -0.13 11.40
CA THR A 58 9.05 -0.24 12.57
C THR A 58 8.25 -0.74 13.77
N THR A 59 7.10 -0.14 14.06
CA THR A 59 6.20 -0.56 15.14
C THR A 59 5.75 -2.01 14.96
N TYR A 60 5.44 -2.42 13.73
CA TYR A 60 5.13 -3.80 13.39
C TYR A 60 6.33 -4.74 13.63
N ALA A 61 7.54 -4.34 13.21
CA ALA A 61 8.75 -5.15 13.33
C ALA A 61 9.10 -5.44 14.80
N TYR A 62 9.13 -4.39 15.63
CA TYR A 62 9.52 -4.43 17.04
C TYR A 62 8.41 -4.90 17.99
N CYS A 63 7.17 -5.03 17.52
CA CYS A 63 6.11 -5.60 18.34
C CYS A 63 6.43 -7.07 18.70
N SER A 64 6.51 -7.38 20.00
CA SER A 64 6.93 -8.70 20.49
C SER A 64 5.85 -9.78 20.34
N THR A 65 4.57 -9.39 20.29
CA THR A 65 3.45 -10.34 20.28
C THR A 65 2.87 -10.52 18.89
N LYS A 66 2.54 -11.76 18.54
CA LYS A 66 1.83 -12.06 17.28
C LYS A 66 0.49 -11.33 17.19
N LYS A 67 -0.19 -11.14 18.33
CA LYS A 67 -1.45 -10.39 18.40
C LYS A 67 -1.23 -8.91 18.11
N GLY A 68 -0.25 -8.28 18.77
CA GLY A 68 0.08 -6.88 18.53
C GLY A 68 0.50 -6.60 17.09
N LYS A 69 1.31 -7.48 16.46
CA LYS A 69 1.63 -7.37 15.02
C LYS A 69 0.37 -7.37 14.15
N LYS A 70 -0.58 -8.27 14.43
CA LYS A 70 -1.86 -8.31 13.70
C LYS A 70 -2.68 -7.04 13.92
N ASP A 71 -2.70 -6.50 15.13
CA ASP A 71 -3.46 -5.30 15.47
C ASP A 71 -2.85 -4.06 14.77
N VAL A 72 -1.52 -3.91 14.79
CA VAL A 72 -0.81 -2.84 14.06
C VAL A 72 -1.08 -2.93 12.56
N PHE A 73 -0.96 -4.13 11.97
CA PHE A 73 -1.22 -4.33 10.55
C PHE A 73 -2.69 -4.04 10.19
N LYS A 74 -3.63 -4.46 11.04
CA LYS A 74 -5.06 -4.20 10.83
C LYS A 74 -5.39 -2.70 10.87
N ALA A 75 -4.71 -1.94 11.73
CA ALA A 75 -4.93 -0.50 11.85
C ALA A 75 -4.28 0.30 10.71
N THR A 76 -3.06 -0.06 10.31
CA THR A 76 -2.22 0.75 9.40
C THR A 76 -2.20 0.23 7.96
N GLY A 77 -2.43 -1.07 7.77
CA GLY A 77 -2.22 -1.78 6.51
C GLY A 77 -0.75 -1.91 6.11
N VAL A 78 0.20 -1.74 7.04
CA VAL A 78 1.63 -1.79 6.77
C VAL A 78 2.32 -2.82 7.68
N CYS A 79 3.22 -3.61 7.10
CA CYS A 79 4.15 -4.49 7.79
C CYS A 79 5.59 -4.21 7.35
N TRP A 80 6.55 -4.86 8.01
CA TRP A 80 7.97 -4.68 7.69
C TRP A 80 8.33 -5.25 6.31
N SER A 81 9.13 -4.52 5.56
CA SER A 81 9.79 -4.97 4.33
C SER A 81 11.29 -4.72 4.42
N GLU A 82 12.08 -5.65 3.90
CA GLU A 82 13.55 -5.51 3.82
C GLU A 82 13.96 -4.31 2.97
N LEU A 83 13.11 -3.83 2.05
CA LEU A 83 13.37 -2.64 1.25
C LEU A 83 13.48 -1.37 2.11
N LEU A 84 12.85 -1.32 3.28
CA LEU A 84 12.91 -0.17 4.18
C LEU A 84 14.28 0.01 4.85
N ARG A 85 15.15 -1.01 4.77
CA ARG A 85 16.56 -0.91 5.20
C ARG A 85 17.36 0.04 4.31
N LEU A 86 16.89 0.28 3.09
CA LEU A 86 17.49 1.26 2.18
C LEU A 86 16.94 2.64 2.55
N GLU A 87 17.80 3.52 3.07
CA GLU A 87 17.38 4.86 3.53
C GLU A 87 16.74 5.69 2.41
N TYR A 88 17.23 5.55 1.18
CA TYR A 88 16.70 6.25 0.02
C TYR A 88 15.37 5.68 -0.52
N PHE A 89 14.95 4.51 -0.05
CA PHE A 89 13.76 3.85 -0.59
C PHE A 89 12.49 4.46 -0.01
N ASP A 90 11.79 5.26 -0.82
CA ASP A 90 10.48 5.80 -0.47
C ASP A 90 9.40 4.82 -0.92
N ILE A 91 8.82 4.10 0.06
CA ILE A 91 7.82 3.06 -0.19
C ILE A 91 6.54 3.61 -0.87
N THR A 92 6.21 4.89 -0.65
CA THR A 92 5.01 5.51 -1.23
C THR A 92 5.21 5.88 -2.69
N ARG A 93 6.47 6.03 -3.13
CA ARG A 93 6.82 6.49 -4.49
C ARG A 93 7.43 5.38 -5.36
N PHE A 94 8.11 4.43 -4.74
CA PHE A 94 8.86 3.39 -5.45
C PHE A 94 8.09 2.08 -5.61
N VAL A 95 6.88 1.98 -5.05
CA VAL A 95 5.92 0.93 -5.37
C VAL A 95 5.02 1.45 -6.49
N VAL A 96 5.36 1.06 -7.72
CA VAL A 96 4.74 1.61 -8.94
C VAL A 96 3.60 0.70 -9.39
N VAL A 97 2.51 1.31 -9.83
CA VAL A 97 1.40 0.58 -10.46
C VAL A 97 1.87 0.05 -11.81
N ASP A 98 1.77 -1.27 -12.02
CA ASP A 98 2.06 -1.88 -13.31
C ASP A 98 0.95 -1.55 -14.33
N VAL A 99 1.17 -0.47 -15.09
CA VAL A 99 0.23 0.00 -16.12
C VAL A 99 0.15 -0.99 -17.28
N MET A 100 1.26 -1.65 -17.64
CA MET A 100 1.30 -2.55 -18.79
C MET A 100 0.38 -3.75 -18.56
N HIS A 101 0.44 -4.36 -17.38
CA HIS A 101 -0.45 -5.48 -17.05
C HIS A 101 -1.93 -5.05 -17.07
N ASN A 102 -2.26 -3.90 -16.48
CA ASN A 102 -3.62 -3.38 -16.49
C ASN A 102 -4.13 -3.04 -17.90
N LEU A 103 -3.24 -2.54 -18.77
CA LEU A 103 -3.54 -2.28 -20.18
C LEU A 103 -3.86 -3.58 -20.93
N PHE A 104 -3.00 -4.60 -20.80
CA PHE A 104 -3.19 -5.88 -21.48
C PHE A 104 -4.42 -6.65 -21.00
N LEU A 105 -4.79 -6.52 -19.72
CA LEU A 105 -6.03 -7.07 -19.18
C LEU A 105 -7.28 -6.27 -19.56
N GLY A 106 -7.13 -5.09 -20.17
CA GLY A 106 -8.25 -4.22 -20.52
C GLY A 106 -8.92 -3.53 -19.31
N LEU A 107 -8.32 -3.64 -18.12
CA LEU A 107 -8.86 -3.08 -16.86
C LEU A 107 -8.84 -1.56 -16.81
N ILE A 108 -8.04 -0.93 -17.66
CA ILE A 108 -7.99 0.54 -17.78
C ILE A 108 -9.38 1.09 -18.12
N LYS A 109 -10.21 0.38 -18.90
CA LYS A 109 -11.56 0.82 -19.29
C LYS A 109 -12.53 0.93 -18.11
N GLU A 110 -12.27 0.23 -17.01
CA GLU A 110 -13.08 0.31 -15.78
C GLU A 110 -12.88 1.65 -15.03
N HIS A 111 -11.84 2.41 -15.39
CA HIS A 111 -11.43 3.62 -14.68
C HIS A 111 -11.51 4.90 -15.52
N PHE A 112 -11.68 4.77 -16.84
CA PHE A 112 -11.82 5.90 -17.76
C PHE A 112 -13.09 5.70 -18.59
N GLU A 113 -14.02 6.67 -18.50
CA GLU A 113 -15.12 6.82 -19.45
C GLU A 113 -14.63 7.50 -20.74
#